data_AF-A0A8T5LSU8-F1
#
_entry.id   AF-A0A8T5LSU8-F1
#
_cell.length_a   1.000
_cell.length_b   1.000
_cell.length_c   1.000
_cell.angle_alpha   90.00
_cell.angle_beta   90.00
_cell.angle_gamma   90.00
#
_symmetry.space_group_name_H-M   'P 1'
#
loop_
_entity.id
_entity.type
_entity.pdbx_description
1 polymer ?
#
loop_
_entity_poly.entity_id
_entity_poly.type
_entity_poly.pdbx_seq_one_letter_code
_entity_poly.pdbx_strand_id
1 'polypeptide(L)'
;MLTEEDLEKYGFEPEYGEENRKVKGTFTHWPKPYNRKRIYVEGYNISVEEPYFWVLQYLRYMVGYPDIIKITDIFAAAENSAFFGASQQRLGVQQDKVSQYLATVGKMVKELFQLVRELRILDERLDYYVDSLNPASKSMESAEITLKGIWVDMVEQGAKNPASVYGMAREVQFTTLPDLFFSTHPLKQEDVDVTVEKERGQFNRKVREVLKRKLRSFLTWKEHTFEEMKTRRVFTLKYLRQHYEIIRMYMAWVKPYLKNVQRLQMDQEKMDSADIISFFETSMMEIEILCHKPAKNGIHPVVSIHYLFRTRPEMNYQQEGYQRGPIHVGRVQMNFRSYGWTKEQIQNYQAMKTEEDFKLLGVVDTSVQAALDALGDELMDYLIQAGDQSVKKKTKSTKSPALSPKQVPKVTIMNSFKQIFKSNKPAKKEGKKLTSEQAWQLEGARKAAEKTATASIGTIYEHFKKHHGLMSW
;
A
#
# COMPACT_ATOMS: atom_id res chain seq x y z
N MET A 1 -19.98 -5.37 -10.62
CA MET A 1 -20.53 -4.02 -10.91
C MET A 1 -20.74 -3.16 -9.66
N LEU A 2 -20.82 -1.83 -9.82
CA LEU A 2 -21.19 -0.87 -8.75
C LEU A 2 -22.56 -1.16 -8.15
N THR A 3 -22.64 -1.15 -6.82
CA THR A 3 -23.90 -1.21 -6.07
C THR A 3 -24.45 0.19 -5.81
N GLU A 4 -25.73 0.27 -5.43
CA GLU A 4 -26.35 1.53 -5.00
C GLU A 4 -25.60 2.14 -3.80
N GLU A 5 -25.21 1.31 -2.84
CA GLU A 5 -24.43 1.70 -1.66
C GLU A 5 -23.07 2.31 -2.04
N ASP A 6 -22.42 1.81 -3.09
CA ASP A 6 -21.15 2.34 -3.57
C ASP A 6 -21.33 3.74 -4.18
N LEU A 7 -22.41 4.00 -4.94
CA LEU A 7 -22.70 5.35 -5.46
C LEU A 7 -22.99 6.35 -4.33
N GLU A 8 -23.79 5.94 -3.35
CA GLU A 8 -24.13 6.79 -2.20
C GLU A 8 -22.92 7.08 -1.31
N LYS A 9 -22.02 6.11 -1.12
CA LYS A 9 -20.75 6.27 -0.39
C LYS A 9 -19.91 7.42 -0.96
N TYR A 10 -19.88 7.56 -2.29
CA TYR A 10 -19.14 8.61 -2.99
C TYR A 10 -19.95 9.89 -3.25
N GLY A 11 -21.20 9.94 -2.81
CA GLY A 11 -22.07 11.12 -2.88
C GLY A 11 -22.76 11.33 -4.23
N PHE A 12 -23.04 10.25 -4.96
CA PHE A 12 -23.79 10.27 -6.21
C PHE A 12 -25.21 9.72 -6.03
N GLU A 13 -26.17 10.36 -6.68
CA GLU A 13 -27.53 9.82 -6.80
C GLU A 13 -27.56 8.71 -7.86
N PRO A 14 -28.12 7.52 -7.55
CA PRO A 14 -28.22 6.42 -8.51
C PRO A 14 -29.16 6.74 -9.69
N GLU A 15 -28.76 6.36 -10.90
CA GLU A 15 -29.60 6.43 -12.10
C GLU A 15 -30.47 5.17 -12.23
N TYR A 16 -31.79 5.38 -12.16
CA TYR A 16 -32.79 4.41 -12.62
C TYR A 16 -33.30 4.83 -14.01
N GLY A 17 -33.19 3.95 -15.00
CA GLY A 17 -33.54 4.29 -16.37
C GLY A 17 -33.89 3.06 -17.21
N GLU A 18 -34.56 3.28 -18.34
CA GLU A 18 -34.89 2.21 -19.28
C GLU A 18 -33.62 1.73 -20.00
N GLU A 19 -33.19 0.49 -19.77
CA GLU A 19 -32.27 -0.20 -20.70
C GLU A 19 -33.01 -0.77 -21.90
N ASN A 20 -34.30 -1.11 -21.71
CA ASN A 20 -35.21 -1.65 -22.70
C ASN A 20 -36.50 -0.81 -22.78
N ARG A 21 -37.03 -0.64 -24.00
CA ARG A 21 -38.19 0.22 -24.39
C ARG A 21 -39.51 -0.06 -23.63
N LYS A 22 -39.53 -1.06 -22.74
CA LYS A 22 -40.72 -1.52 -21.97
C LYS A 22 -40.44 -1.75 -20.47
N VAL A 23 -39.20 -1.64 -20.00
CA VAL A 23 -38.84 -1.91 -18.60
C VAL A 23 -38.42 -0.59 -17.95
N LYS A 24 -39.34 0.03 -17.22
CA LYS A 24 -39.07 1.23 -16.43
C LYS A 24 -38.47 0.85 -15.09
N GLY A 25 -37.40 1.55 -14.69
CA GLY A 25 -36.90 1.51 -13.31
C GLY A 25 -35.77 0.51 -13.02
N THR A 26 -35.10 -0.04 -14.05
CA THR A 26 -33.87 -0.81 -13.82
C THR A 26 -32.73 0.11 -13.39
N PHE A 27 -32.01 -0.29 -12.34
CA PHE A 27 -30.79 0.38 -11.91
C PHE A 27 -29.74 0.24 -13.02
N THR A 28 -29.14 1.36 -13.42
CA THR A 28 -28.21 1.37 -14.56
C THR A 28 -26.74 1.27 -14.13
N HIS A 29 -26.44 1.24 -12.82
CA HIS A 29 -25.07 1.27 -12.27
C HIS A 29 -24.29 2.58 -12.53
N TRP A 30 -24.97 3.65 -12.96
CA TRP A 30 -24.37 4.97 -13.21
C TRP A 30 -24.97 6.06 -12.31
N PRO A 31 -24.25 7.18 -12.09
CA PRO A 31 -24.83 8.38 -11.49
C PRO A 31 -25.91 8.99 -12.40
N LYS A 32 -26.95 9.57 -11.81
CA LYS A 32 -28.05 10.25 -12.52
C LYS A 32 -27.54 11.35 -13.47
N PRO A 33 -27.69 11.20 -14.79
CA PRO A 33 -27.27 12.19 -15.78
C PRO A 33 -28.35 13.26 -15.98
N TYR A 34 -27.95 14.44 -16.47
CA TYR A 34 -28.91 15.47 -16.90
C TYR A 34 -29.58 15.10 -18.22
N ASN A 35 -28.78 14.61 -19.15
CA ASN A 35 -29.23 14.11 -20.45
C ASN A 35 -28.42 12.88 -20.87
N ARG A 36 -29.11 11.93 -21.50
CA ARG A 36 -28.58 10.65 -21.97
C ARG A 36 -28.96 10.45 -23.44
N LYS A 37 -27.95 10.19 -24.29
CA LYS A 37 -28.16 9.79 -25.69
C LYS A 37 -27.48 8.45 -25.96
N ARG A 38 -28.10 7.62 -26.80
CA ARG A 38 -27.58 6.29 -27.16
C ARG A 38 -27.54 6.10 -28.67
N ILE A 39 -26.44 5.58 -29.18
CA ILE A 39 -26.25 5.22 -30.60
C ILE A 39 -25.86 3.75 -30.68
N TYR A 40 -26.45 3.05 -31.64
CA TYR A 40 -26.03 1.71 -32.05
C TYR A 40 -25.52 1.78 -33.48
N VAL A 41 -24.32 1.27 -33.71
CA VAL A 41 -23.73 1.09 -35.04
C VAL A 41 -23.34 -0.37 -35.18
N GLU A 42 -23.80 -1.01 -36.23
CA GLU A 42 -23.47 -2.41 -36.55
C GLU A 42 -23.17 -2.49 -38.03
N GLY A 43 -22.12 -3.21 -38.39
CA GLY A 43 -21.70 -3.35 -39.77
C GLY A 43 -20.55 -4.33 -39.93
N TYR A 44 -20.39 -4.80 -41.16
CA TYR A 44 -19.30 -5.68 -41.54
C TYR A 44 -17.97 -4.91 -41.45
N ASN A 45 -16.98 -5.48 -40.76
CA ASN A 45 -15.64 -4.88 -40.55
C ASN A 45 -15.58 -3.56 -39.76
N ILE A 46 -16.61 -3.21 -38.98
CA ILE A 46 -16.52 -2.05 -38.09
C ILE A 46 -15.55 -2.35 -36.94
N SER A 47 -14.49 -1.54 -36.83
CA SER A 47 -13.59 -1.52 -35.68
C SER A 47 -14.12 -0.55 -34.62
N VAL A 48 -13.86 -0.80 -33.34
CA VAL A 48 -14.15 0.16 -32.25
C VAL A 48 -13.33 1.44 -32.39
N GLU A 49 -12.18 1.36 -33.05
CA GLU A 49 -11.21 2.46 -33.15
C GLU A 49 -11.78 3.65 -33.90
N GLU A 50 -12.49 3.41 -35.01
CA GLU A 50 -13.07 4.46 -35.84
C GLU A 50 -14.05 5.35 -35.04
N PRO A 51 -15.14 4.83 -34.43
CA PRO A 51 -16.06 5.66 -33.66
C PRO A 51 -15.39 6.26 -32.42
N TYR A 52 -14.46 5.54 -31.77
CA TYR A 52 -13.75 6.04 -30.59
C TYR A 52 -12.86 7.25 -30.94
N PHE A 53 -12.00 7.13 -31.94
CA PHE A 53 -11.08 8.21 -32.31
C PHE A 53 -11.79 9.38 -32.95
N TRP A 54 -12.87 9.14 -33.72
CA TRP A 54 -13.69 10.22 -34.25
C TRP A 54 -14.27 11.09 -33.13
N VAL A 55 -14.92 10.47 -32.14
CA VAL A 55 -15.52 11.20 -31.01
C VAL A 55 -14.44 11.85 -30.14
N LEU A 56 -13.32 11.17 -29.90
CA LEU A 56 -12.19 11.71 -29.14
C LEU A 56 -11.61 12.97 -29.79
N GLN A 57 -11.36 12.93 -31.10
CA GLN A 57 -10.85 14.08 -31.85
C GLN A 57 -11.87 15.21 -31.91
N TYR A 58 -13.15 14.88 -32.10
CA TYR A 58 -14.22 15.85 -32.10
C TYR A 58 -14.32 16.59 -30.76
N LEU A 59 -14.22 15.87 -29.64
CA LEU A 59 -14.19 16.46 -28.29
C LEU A 59 -12.98 17.37 -28.07
N ARG A 60 -11.80 16.97 -28.56
CA ARG A 60 -10.56 17.75 -28.41
C ARG A 60 -10.58 19.03 -29.24
N TYR A 61 -10.90 18.92 -30.52
CA TYR A 61 -10.70 19.99 -31.49
C TYR A 61 -11.96 20.82 -31.76
N MET A 62 -13.13 20.20 -31.84
CA MET A 62 -14.37 20.91 -32.20
C MET A 62 -15.08 21.46 -30.97
N VAL A 63 -15.24 20.64 -29.92
CA VAL A 63 -15.96 21.04 -28.70
C VAL A 63 -15.04 21.70 -27.66
N GLY A 64 -13.74 21.40 -27.72
CA GLY A 64 -12.71 22.02 -26.89
C GLY A 64 -12.77 21.58 -25.43
N TYR A 65 -12.83 20.27 -25.19
CA TYR A 65 -12.59 19.69 -23.86
C TYR A 65 -11.08 19.48 -23.66
N PRO A 66 -10.42 20.26 -22.76
CA PRO A 66 -8.98 20.16 -22.56
C PRO A 66 -8.57 18.91 -21.76
N ASP A 67 -9.41 18.51 -20.79
CA ASP A 67 -9.12 17.39 -19.91
C ASP A 67 -9.99 16.19 -20.32
N ILE A 68 -9.35 15.16 -20.87
CA ILE A 68 -9.99 13.90 -21.26
C ILE A 68 -9.27 12.77 -20.55
N ILE A 69 -10.03 12.02 -19.75
CA ILE A 69 -9.52 11.02 -18.82
C ILE A 69 -10.16 9.69 -19.20
N LYS A 70 -9.33 8.68 -19.47
CA LYS A 70 -9.82 7.30 -19.66
C LYS A 70 -10.08 6.70 -18.28
N ILE A 71 -11.30 6.25 -18.04
CA ILE A 71 -11.75 5.68 -16.77
C ILE A 71 -11.64 4.16 -16.83
N THR A 72 -12.44 3.51 -17.69
CA THR A 72 -12.42 2.06 -17.88
C THR A 72 -11.88 1.70 -19.27
N ASP A 73 -11.20 0.55 -19.32
CA ASP A 73 -10.68 -0.08 -20.53
C ASP A 73 -10.62 -1.58 -20.23
N ILE A 74 -11.78 -2.22 -20.36
CA ILE A 74 -12.00 -3.61 -19.95
C ILE A 74 -12.16 -4.46 -21.21
N PHE A 75 -11.45 -5.58 -21.24
CA PHE A 75 -11.52 -6.56 -22.30
C PHE A 75 -12.05 -7.89 -21.76
N ALA A 76 -13.10 -8.40 -22.40
CA ALA A 76 -13.63 -9.74 -22.18
C ALA A 76 -13.66 -10.49 -23.51
N ALA A 77 -13.47 -11.80 -23.47
CA ALA A 77 -13.49 -12.67 -24.63
C ALA A 77 -13.90 -14.07 -24.18
N ALA A 78 -14.53 -14.80 -25.07
CA ALA A 78 -14.92 -16.17 -24.84
C ALA A 78 -13.69 -17.06 -24.59
N GLU A 79 -13.83 -18.06 -23.73
CA GLU A 79 -12.73 -18.94 -23.27
C GLU A 79 -12.02 -19.66 -24.42
N ASN A 80 -12.76 -20.07 -25.46
CA ASN A 80 -12.19 -20.74 -26.63
C ASN A 80 -11.65 -19.77 -27.70
N SER A 81 -11.73 -18.46 -27.48
CA SER A 81 -11.21 -17.47 -28.44
C SER A 81 -9.67 -17.38 -28.40
N ALA A 82 -9.05 -17.09 -29.54
CA ALA A 82 -7.62 -16.83 -29.60
C ALA A 82 -7.20 -15.62 -28.73
N PHE A 83 -8.11 -14.64 -28.58
CA PHE A 83 -7.92 -13.48 -27.71
C PHE A 83 -7.80 -13.85 -26.23
N PHE A 84 -8.62 -14.80 -25.76
CA PHE A 84 -8.57 -15.29 -24.38
C PHE A 84 -7.23 -15.97 -24.10
N GLY A 85 -6.79 -16.89 -24.97
CA GLY A 85 -5.50 -17.60 -24.80
C GLY A 85 -4.30 -16.65 -24.70
N ALA A 86 -4.22 -15.66 -25.60
CA ALA A 86 -3.14 -14.67 -25.58
C ALA A 86 -3.20 -13.75 -24.35
N SER A 87 -4.40 -13.37 -23.90
CA SER A 87 -4.57 -12.56 -22.69
C SER A 87 -4.18 -13.34 -21.43
N GLN A 88 -4.63 -14.58 -21.30
CA GLN A 88 -4.32 -15.47 -20.17
C GLN A 88 -2.82 -15.76 -20.07
N GLN A 89 -2.14 -15.99 -21.20
CA GLN A 89 -0.69 -16.16 -21.19
C GLN A 89 0.04 -14.93 -20.64
N ARG A 90 -0.38 -13.71 -21.05
CA ARG A 90 0.20 -12.46 -20.54
C ARG A 90 -0.14 -12.25 -19.06
N LEU A 91 -1.38 -12.54 -18.67
CA LEU A 91 -1.85 -12.46 -17.29
C LEU A 91 -1.04 -13.39 -16.38
N GLY A 92 -0.86 -14.65 -16.79
CA GLY A 92 -0.07 -15.65 -16.06
C GLY A 92 1.38 -15.19 -15.83
N VAL A 93 2.05 -14.67 -16.87
CA VAL A 93 3.42 -14.13 -16.72
C VAL A 93 3.47 -12.96 -15.71
N GLN A 94 2.46 -12.09 -15.70
CA GLN A 94 2.41 -10.97 -14.74
C GLN A 94 2.10 -11.48 -13.32
N GLN A 95 1.18 -12.42 -13.17
CA GLN A 95 0.84 -13.05 -11.89
C GLN A 95 2.03 -13.81 -11.29
N ASP A 96 2.78 -14.56 -12.10
CA ASP A 96 4.00 -15.25 -11.68
C ASP A 96 5.05 -14.27 -11.14
N LYS A 97 5.22 -13.12 -11.82
CA LYS A 97 6.14 -12.06 -11.36
C LYS A 97 5.68 -11.43 -10.05
N VAL A 98 4.39 -11.14 -9.91
CA VAL A 98 3.82 -10.64 -8.65
C VAL A 98 4.05 -11.63 -7.52
N SER A 99 3.74 -12.90 -7.73
CA SER A 99 3.93 -13.97 -6.74
C SER A 99 5.40 -14.12 -6.33
N GLN A 100 6.33 -14.07 -7.30
CA GLN A 100 7.78 -14.11 -7.04
C GLN A 100 8.23 -12.94 -6.14
N TYR A 101 7.78 -11.72 -6.45
CA TYR A 101 8.13 -10.55 -5.64
C TYR A 101 7.49 -10.58 -4.25
N LEU A 102 6.21 -10.95 -4.14
CA LEU A 102 5.52 -11.05 -2.85
C LEU A 102 6.14 -12.12 -1.96
N ALA A 103 6.52 -13.28 -2.51
CA ALA A 103 7.24 -14.31 -1.77
C ALA A 103 8.59 -13.80 -1.24
N THR A 104 9.33 -13.06 -2.08
CA THR A 104 10.61 -12.45 -1.70
C THR A 104 10.41 -11.39 -0.60
N VAL A 105 9.40 -10.53 -0.74
CA VAL A 105 9.02 -9.54 0.27
C VAL A 105 8.62 -10.21 1.58
N GLY A 106 7.79 -11.25 1.54
CA GLY A 106 7.38 -12.01 2.73
C GLY A 106 8.57 -12.61 3.48
N LYS A 107 9.55 -13.16 2.76
CA LYS A 107 10.80 -13.64 3.36
C LYS A 107 11.58 -12.51 4.04
N MET A 108 11.75 -11.37 3.38
CA MET A 108 12.46 -10.21 3.95
C MET A 108 11.72 -9.60 5.13
N VAL A 109 10.38 -9.60 5.14
CA VAL A 109 9.57 -9.16 6.28
C VAL A 109 9.82 -10.08 7.48
N LYS A 110 9.90 -11.40 7.28
CA LYS A 110 10.25 -12.35 8.34
C LYS A 110 11.66 -12.12 8.90
N GLU A 111 12.63 -11.86 8.05
CA GLU A 111 14.00 -11.50 8.45
C GLU A 111 14.01 -10.18 9.25
N LEU A 112 13.19 -9.21 8.87
CA LEU A 112 13.05 -7.94 9.57
C LEU A 112 12.48 -8.12 10.99
N PHE A 113 11.51 -9.03 11.20
CA PHE A 113 11.06 -9.40 12.56
C PHE A 113 12.21 -9.96 13.42
N GLN A 114 13.08 -10.79 12.85
CA GLN A 114 14.22 -11.34 13.56
C GLN A 114 15.18 -10.22 13.97
N LEU A 115 15.48 -9.27 13.07
CA LEU A 115 16.33 -8.11 13.37
C LEU A 115 15.76 -7.18 14.44
N VAL A 116 14.45 -6.91 14.42
CA VAL A 116 13.80 -6.09 15.45
C VAL A 116 13.87 -6.79 16.81
N ARG A 117 13.63 -8.11 16.85
CA ARG A 117 13.78 -8.90 18.08
C ARG A 117 15.23 -8.88 18.59
N GLU A 118 16.22 -9.01 17.71
CA GLU A 118 17.63 -8.92 18.09
C GLU A 118 17.98 -7.55 18.66
N LEU A 119 17.51 -6.46 18.04
CA LEU A 119 17.70 -5.11 18.55
C LEU A 119 17.09 -4.93 19.94
N ARG A 120 15.87 -5.45 20.16
CA ARG A 120 15.23 -5.41 21.49
C ARG A 120 16.08 -6.11 22.55
N ILE A 121 16.59 -7.31 22.23
CA ILE A 121 17.46 -8.06 23.15
C ILE A 121 18.78 -7.32 23.39
N LEU A 122 19.35 -6.68 22.36
CA LEU A 122 20.56 -5.87 22.50
C LEU A 122 20.33 -4.64 23.37
N ASP A 123 19.19 -3.97 23.23
CA ASP A 123 18.82 -2.79 24.02
C ASP A 123 18.61 -3.17 25.49
N GLU A 124 17.84 -4.24 25.77
CA GLU A 124 17.67 -4.76 27.12
C GLU A 124 19.03 -5.14 27.75
N ARG A 125 19.92 -5.76 26.97
CA ARG A 125 21.27 -6.10 27.45
C ARG A 125 22.10 -4.84 27.74
N LEU A 126 22.08 -3.85 26.86
CA LEU A 126 22.82 -2.60 27.03
C LEU A 126 22.33 -1.82 28.25
N ASP A 127 21.04 -1.86 28.56
CA ASP A 127 20.48 -1.21 29.75
C ASP A 127 21.13 -1.73 31.03
N TYR A 128 21.37 -3.05 31.17
CA TYR A 128 22.10 -3.60 32.32
C TYR A 128 23.53 -3.05 32.42
N TYR A 129 24.23 -2.87 31.30
CA TYR A 129 25.58 -2.27 31.31
C TYR A 129 25.53 -0.79 31.71
N VAL A 130 24.60 -0.02 31.15
CA VAL A 130 24.44 1.41 31.46
C VAL A 130 24.09 1.62 32.94
N ASP A 131 23.17 0.83 33.48
CA ASP A 131 22.79 0.89 34.90
C ASP A 131 23.95 0.51 35.83
N SER A 132 24.73 -0.52 35.46
CA SER A 132 25.89 -0.95 36.25
C SER A 132 27.08 0.03 36.19
N LEU A 133 27.13 0.91 35.19
CA LEU A 133 28.18 1.91 35.02
C LEU A 133 27.81 3.25 35.69
N ASN A 134 26.54 3.46 36.02
CA ASN A 134 26.04 4.70 36.61
C ASN A 134 25.92 4.59 38.15
N PRO A 135 26.79 5.27 38.92
CA PRO A 135 26.80 5.18 40.39
C PRO A 135 25.52 5.73 41.06
N ALA A 136 24.73 6.53 40.34
CA ALA A 136 23.49 7.11 40.84
C ALA A 136 22.25 6.25 40.58
N SER A 137 22.39 5.14 39.84
CA SER A 137 21.25 4.29 39.49
C SER A 137 20.83 3.41 40.67
N LYS A 138 19.54 3.41 41.01
CA LYS A 138 18.98 2.54 42.05
C LYS A 138 19.03 1.05 41.67
N SER A 139 19.12 0.74 40.38
CA SER A 139 19.22 -0.61 39.82
C SER A 139 20.66 -1.09 39.62
N MET A 140 21.67 -0.30 40.01
CA MET A 140 23.09 -0.63 39.79
C MET A 140 23.46 -2.00 40.38
N GLU A 141 23.07 -2.26 41.63
CA GLU A 141 23.38 -3.52 42.32
C GLU A 141 22.72 -4.72 41.62
N SER A 142 21.45 -4.61 41.25
CA SER A 142 20.76 -5.70 40.53
C SER A 142 21.32 -5.92 39.13
N ALA A 143 21.69 -4.85 38.43
CA ALA A 143 22.27 -4.92 37.09
C ALA A 143 23.65 -5.59 37.14
N GLU A 144 24.47 -5.27 38.15
CA GLU A 144 25.79 -5.84 38.29
C GLU A 144 25.77 -7.31 38.72
N ILE A 145 24.88 -7.69 39.63
CA ILE A 145 24.61 -9.10 39.96
C ILE A 145 24.20 -9.88 38.70
N THR A 146 23.32 -9.30 37.88
CA THR A 146 22.85 -9.91 36.63
C THR A 146 24.01 -10.12 35.64
N LEU A 147 24.85 -9.10 35.43
CA LEU A 147 26.02 -9.18 34.55
C LEU A 147 27.05 -10.21 35.04
N LYS A 148 27.29 -10.27 36.34
CA LYS A 148 28.15 -11.30 36.95
C LYS A 148 27.58 -12.69 36.74
N GLY A 149 26.26 -12.87 36.85
CA GLY A 149 25.59 -14.14 36.54
C GLY A 149 25.83 -14.56 35.09
N ILE A 150 25.60 -13.65 34.14
CA ILE A 150 25.85 -13.89 32.71
C ILE A 150 27.31 -14.25 32.45
N TRP A 151 28.25 -13.58 33.11
CA TRP A 151 29.68 -13.87 32.98
C TRP A 151 30.04 -15.26 33.50
N VAL A 152 29.56 -15.65 34.68
CA VAL A 152 29.83 -16.98 35.25
C VAL A 152 29.26 -18.06 34.33
N ASP A 153 28.06 -17.88 33.80
CA ASP A 153 27.43 -18.88 32.92
C ASP A 153 28.09 -18.95 31.54
N MET A 154 28.38 -17.81 30.92
CA MET A 154 28.85 -17.74 29.53
C MET A 154 30.37 -17.86 29.39
N VAL A 155 31.13 -17.20 30.27
CA VAL A 155 32.60 -17.13 30.19
C VAL A 155 33.25 -18.22 31.02
N GLU A 156 32.74 -18.49 32.22
CA GLU A 156 33.30 -19.54 33.08
C GLU A 156 32.67 -20.93 32.88
N GLN A 157 31.64 -21.03 32.05
CA GLN A 157 30.87 -22.26 31.79
C GLN A 157 30.15 -22.81 33.03
N GLY A 158 29.77 -21.93 33.95
CA GLY A 158 29.04 -22.25 35.17
C GLY A 158 29.78 -23.25 36.06
N ALA A 159 29.06 -24.16 36.71
CA ALA A 159 29.64 -25.13 37.65
C ALA A 159 30.39 -26.31 36.99
N LYS A 160 30.49 -26.36 35.65
CA LYS A 160 31.16 -27.46 34.94
C LYS A 160 32.68 -27.31 34.91
N ASN A 161 33.18 -26.08 35.04
CA ASN A 161 34.61 -25.80 35.07
C ASN A 161 35.10 -25.77 36.53
N PRO A 162 36.05 -26.64 36.92
CA PRO A 162 36.72 -26.60 38.23
C PRO A 162 37.25 -25.22 38.63
N ALA A 163 37.63 -24.41 37.64
CA ALA A 163 38.20 -23.09 37.83
C ALA A 163 37.16 -21.97 37.89
N SER A 164 35.86 -22.23 37.74
CA SER A 164 34.81 -21.21 37.86
C SER A 164 34.54 -20.84 39.32
N VAL A 165 33.86 -19.73 39.56
CA VAL A 165 33.45 -19.29 40.90
C VAL A 165 32.64 -20.38 41.62
N TYR A 166 31.75 -21.09 40.91
CA TYR A 166 30.97 -22.21 41.47
C TYR A 166 31.74 -23.53 41.53
N GLY A 167 32.65 -23.80 40.57
CA GLY A 167 33.51 -24.99 40.59
C GLY A 167 34.52 -24.97 41.73
N MET A 168 35.16 -23.81 41.95
CA MET A 168 36.09 -23.60 43.06
C MET A 168 35.40 -23.69 44.43
N ALA A 169 34.13 -23.31 44.52
CA ALA A 169 33.35 -23.48 45.75
C ALA A 169 33.09 -24.97 46.06
N ARG A 170 32.89 -25.80 45.03
CA ARG A 170 32.62 -27.24 45.18
C ARG A 170 33.88 -28.07 45.40
N GLU A 171 34.88 -27.90 44.55
CA GLU A 171 36.07 -28.77 44.53
C GLU A 171 37.17 -28.31 45.49
N VAL A 172 37.38 -26.99 45.58
CA VAL A 172 38.44 -26.39 46.40
C VAL A 172 37.89 -25.93 47.77
N GLN A 173 36.61 -26.20 48.05
CA GLN A 173 35.91 -25.87 49.29
C GLN A 173 35.90 -24.36 49.63
N PHE A 174 36.01 -23.48 48.62
CA PHE A 174 35.83 -22.04 48.81
C PHE A 174 34.34 -21.67 48.85
N THR A 175 33.62 -22.15 49.86
CA THR A 175 32.16 -22.04 49.97
C THR A 175 31.63 -20.61 49.99
N THR A 176 32.41 -19.66 50.50
CA THR A 176 32.06 -18.23 50.56
C THR A 176 32.41 -17.43 49.31
N LEU A 177 33.18 -18.01 48.36
CA LEU A 177 33.65 -17.29 47.18
C LEU A 177 32.52 -16.78 46.27
N PRO A 178 31.44 -17.54 45.98
CA PRO A 178 30.33 -17.05 45.18
C PRO A 178 29.64 -15.84 45.82
N ASP A 179 29.33 -15.94 47.12
CA ASP A 179 28.66 -14.87 47.86
C ASP A 179 29.52 -13.60 47.91
N LEU A 180 30.83 -13.75 48.12
CA LEU A 180 31.79 -12.65 48.08
C LEU A 180 31.91 -12.02 46.68
N PHE A 181 31.84 -12.82 45.62
CA PHE A 181 31.90 -12.34 44.24
C PHE A 181 30.66 -11.52 43.85
N PHE A 182 29.46 -11.99 44.21
CA PHE A 182 28.23 -11.26 43.91
C PHE A 182 28.05 -10.00 44.76
N SER A 183 28.54 -9.98 46.00
CA SER A 183 28.35 -8.85 46.91
C SER A 183 29.40 -7.73 46.80
N THR A 184 30.54 -7.95 46.14
CA THR A 184 31.60 -6.94 45.99
C THR A 184 31.56 -6.23 44.64
N HIS A 185 31.36 -4.91 44.63
CA HIS A 185 31.11 -4.14 43.40
C HIS A 185 32.17 -3.05 43.15
N PRO A 186 33.37 -3.42 42.67
CA PRO A 186 34.39 -2.44 42.32
C PRO A 186 34.02 -1.66 41.04
N LEU A 187 34.12 -0.32 41.07
CA LEU A 187 33.77 0.54 39.94
C LEU A 187 34.77 0.49 38.78
N LYS A 188 36.06 0.27 39.07
CA LYS A 188 37.15 0.25 38.08
C LYS A 188 38.11 -0.90 38.33
N GLN A 189 38.78 -1.33 37.25
CA GLN A 189 39.77 -2.43 37.30
C GLN A 189 40.94 -2.14 38.24
N GLU A 190 41.33 -0.87 38.37
CA GLU A 190 42.42 -0.40 39.21
C GLU A 190 42.04 -0.44 40.71
N ASP A 191 40.77 -0.22 41.03
CA ASP A 191 40.27 -0.12 42.41
C ASP A 191 39.95 -1.49 43.04
N VAL A 192 40.08 -2.58 42.28
CA VAL A 192 39.75 -3.94 42.74
C VAL A 192 40.57 -4.33 43.96
N ASP A 193 41.87 -4.03 43.96
CA ASP A 193 42.76 -4.44 45.06
C ASP A 193 42.42 -3.70 46.36
N VAL A 194 42.15 -2.40 46.26
CA VAL A 194 41.79 -1.53 47.38
C VAL A 194 40.41 -1.90 47.94
N THR A 195 39.43 -2.14 47.07
CA THR A 195 38.06 -2.48 47.46
C THR A 195 38.00 -3.83 48.17
N VAL A 196 38.70 -4.84 47.65
CA VAL A 196 38.74 -6.18 48.27
C VAL A 196 39.48 -6.16 49.62
N GLU A 197 40.55 -5.38 49.75
CA GLU A 197 41.27 -5.26 51.02
C GLU A 197 40.48 -4.50 52.09
N LYS A 198 39.76 -3.46 51.69
CA LYS A 198 38.94 -2.63 52.59
C LYS A 198 37.67 -3.35 53.06
N GLU A 199 36.95 -3.99 52.15
CA GLU A 199 35.63 -4.58 52.46
C GLU A 199 35.72 -6.02 52.96
N ARG A 200 36.74 -6.79 52.53
CA ARG A 200 36.82 -8.24 52.75
C ARG A 200 38.14 -8.69 53.40
N GLY A 201 38.85 -7.78 54.07
CA GLY A 201 40.15 -8.05 54.73
C GLY A 201 40.16 -9.17 55.78
N GLN A 202 38.99 -9.53 56.32
CA GLN A 202 38.82 -10.58 57.33
C GLN A 202 38.87 -12.02 56.75
N PHE A 203 38.81 -12.18 55.43
CA PHE A 203 38.82 -13.50 54.78
C PHE A 203 40.24 -13.99 54.48
N ASN A 204 40.36 -15.32 54.32
CA ASN A 204 41.62 -16.00 54.00
C ASN A 204 42.32 -15.36 52.78
N ARG A 205 43.64 -15.16 52.88
CA ARG A 205 44.48 -14.53 51.84
C ARG A 205 44.28 -15.19 50.47
N LYS A 206 44.23 -16.53 50.40
CA LYS A 206 44.03 -17.23 49.13
C LYS A 206 42.66 -16.96 48.49
N VAL A 207 41.60 -16.85 49.31
CA VAL A 207 40.25 -16.50 48.82
C VAL A 207 40.25 -15.07 48.26
N ARG A 208 40.94 -14.14 48.93
CA ARG A 208 41.10 -12.75 48.46
C ARG A 208 41.88 -12.67 47.15
N GLU A 209 42.97 -13.42 47.00
CA GLU A 209 43.75 -13.46 45.75
C GLU A 209 42.93 -14.00 44.57
N VAL A 210 42.15 -15.06 44.80
CA VAL A 210 41.23 -15.62 43.79
C VAL A 210 40.11 -14.62 43.45
N LEU A 211 39.51 -13.98 44.45
CA LEU A 211 38.47 -12.97 44.27
C LEU A 211 38.98 -11.78 43.45
N LYS A 212 40.16 -11.23 43.77
CA LYS A 212 40.80 -10.15 43.01
C LYS A 212 40.99 -10.52 41.53
N ARG A 213 41.49 -11.73 41.26
CA ARG A 213 41.68 -12.21 39.88
C ARG A 213 40.36 -12.32 39.11
N LYS A 214 39.31 -12.84 39.75
CA LYS A 214 37.99 -13.01 39.13
C LYS A 214 37.30 -11.67 38.88
N LEU A 215 37.35 -10.75 39.84
CA LEU A 215 36.80 -9.40 39.69
C LEU A 215 37.52 -8.61 38.59
N ARG A 216 38.85 -8.70 38.50
CA ARG A 216 39.60 -8.09 37.38
C ARG A 216 39.17 -8.65 36.02
N SER A 217 39.08 -9.98 35.92
CA SER A 217 38.63 -10.65 34.68
C SER A 217 37.21 -10.25 34.29
N PHE A 218 36.30 -10.17 35.26
CA PHE A 218 34.93 -9.71 35.06
C PHE A 218 34.86 -8.26 34.56
N LEU A 219 35.63 -7.33 35.15
CA LEU A 219 35.62 -5.93 34.75
C LEU A 219 36.21 -5.73 33.34
N THR A 220 37.31 -6.41 33.01
CA THR A 220 37.88 -6.37 31.65
C THR A 220 36.89 -6.93 30.62
N TRP A 221 36.19 -8.02 30.96
CA TRP A 221 35.13 -8.55 30.11
C TRP A 221 33.96 -7.56 29.96
N LYS A 222 33.52 -6.94 31.06
CA LYS A 222 32.41 -5.96 31.09
C LYS A 222 32.68 -4.79 30.14
N GLU A 223 33.88 -4.22 30.17
CA GLU A 223 34.27 -3.09 29.31
C GLU A 223 34.33 -3.49 27.82
N HIS A 224 35.02 -4.58 27.49
CA HIS A 224 35.14 -5.02 26.09
C HIS A 224 33.79 -5.44 25.50
N THR A 225 32.98 -6.19 26.26
CA THR A 225 31.65 -6.61 25.81
C THR A 225 30.70 -5.42 25.67
N PHE A 226 30.81 -4.39 26.51
CA PHE A 226 29.98 -3.19 26.36
C PHE A 226 30.24 -2.46 25.04
N GLU A 227 31.51 -2.22 24.69
CA GLU A 227 31.86 -1.57 23.42
C GLU A 227 31.53 -2.44 22.20
N GLU A 228 31.70 -3.76 22.30
CA GLU A 228 31.27 -4.71 21.27
C GLU A 228 29.75 -4.63 21.05
N MET A 229 28.95 -4.66 22.13
CA MET A 229 27.49 -4.62 22.05
C MET A 229 26.97 -3.30 21.48
N LYS A 230 27.59 -2.18 21.85
CA LYS A 230 27.29 -0.85 21.29
C LYS A 230 27.58 -0.80 19.80
N THR A 231 28.74 -1.33 19.39
CA THR A 231 29.14 -1.42 17.98
C THR A 231 28.20 -2.32 17.20
N ARG A 232 27.88 -3.50 17.74
CA ARG A 232 26.93 -4.46 17.16
C ARG A 232 25.55 -3.83 16.97
N ARG A 233 25.03 -3.11 17.97
CA ARG A 233 23.75 -2.39 17.87
C ARG A 233 23.74 -1.42 16.69
N VAL A 234 24.80 -0.62 16.53
CA VAL A 234 24.91 0.34 15.41
C VAL A 234 24.91 -0.38 14.06
N PHE A 235 25.62 -1.50 13.94
CA PHE A 235 25.61 -2.31 12.71
C PHE A 235 24.23 -2.92 12.43
N THR A 236 23.58 -3.51 13.44
CA THR A 236 22.23 -4.08 13.28
C THR A 236 21.20 -3.02 12.88
N LEU A 237 21.30 -1.80 13.42
CA LEU A 237 20.44 -0.67 13.01
C LEU A 237 20.64 -0.29 11.53
N LYS A 238 21.89 -0.22 11.07
CA LYS A 238 22.18 0.06 9.64
C LYS A 238 21.67 -1.07 8.74
N TYR A 239 21.82 -2.31 9.18
CA TYR A 239 21.38 -3.49 8.46
C TYR A 239 19.85 -3.56 8.35
N LEU A 240 19.13 -3.27 9.44
CA LEU A 240 17.66 -3.13 9.46
C LEU A 240 17.18 -2.11 8.43
N ARG A 241 17.84 -0.94 8.38
CA ARG A 241 17.53 0.10 7.40
C ARG A 241 17.72 -0.36 5.97
N GLN A 242 18.84 -1.02 5.68
CA GLN A 242 19.12 -1.54 4.34
C GLN A 242 18.03 -2.53 3.90
N HIS A 243 17.63 -3.45 4.78
CA HIS A 243 16.54 -4.40 4.53
C HIS A 243 15.21 -3.71 4.25
N TYR A 244 14.87 -2.69 5.04
CA TYR A 244 13.66 -1.92 4.82
C TYR A 244 13.64 -1.22 3.45
N GLU A 245 14.75 -0.61 3.03
CA GLU A 245 14.83 0.05 1.71
C GLU A 245 14.74 -0.94 0.55
N ILE A 246 15.31 -2.15 0.70
CA ILE A 246 15.17 -3.22 -0.29
C ILE A 246 13.70 -3.64 -0.42
N ILE A 247 12.99 -3.85 0.70
CA ILE A 247 11.55 -4.16 0.68
C ILE A 247 10.77 -3.05 -0.04
N ARG A 248 11.08 -1.78 0.25
CA ARG A 248 10.43 -0.63 -0.40
C ARG A 248 10.68 -0.60 -1.91
N MET A 249 11.89 -0.91 -2.35
CA MET A 249 12.24 -1.03 -3.76
C MET A 249 11.41 -2.11 -4.45
N TYR A 250 11.33 -3.32 -3.87
CA TYR A 250 10.50 -4.40 -4.42
C TYR A 250 9.01 -4.04 -4.46
N MET A 251 8.48 -3.41 -3.41
CA MET A 251 7.10 -2.92 -3.40
C MET A 251 6.83 -1.89 -4.50
N ALA A 252 7.79 -0.99 -4.77
CA ALA A 252 7.69 -0.04 -5.88
C ALA A 252 7.66 -0.74 -7.25
N TRP A 253 8.43 -1.83 -7.40
CA TRP A 253 8.42 -2.65 -8.62
C TRP A 253 7.18 -3.50 -8.77
N VAL A 254 6.58 -4.02 -7.70
CA VAL A 254 5.35 -4.83 -7.75
C VAL A 254 4.15 -4.02 -8.22
N LYS A 255 4.08 -2.74 -7.84
CA LYS A 255 2.93 -1.86 -8.12
C LYS A 255 2.49 -1.83 -9.60
N PRO A 256 3.36 -1.62 -10.59
CA PRO A 256 2.95 -1.67 -12.01
C PRO A 256 2.45 -3.04 -12.44
N TYR A 257 3.02 -4.15 -11.92
CA TYR A 257 2.54 -5.50 -12.25
C TYR A 257 1.16 -5.77 -11.69
N LEU A 258 0.89 -5.40 -10.43
CA LEU A 258 -0.46 -5.50 -9.86
C LEU A 258 -1.48 -4.72 -10.68
N LYS A 259 -1.12 -3.49 -11.11
CA LYS A 259 -1.98 -2.68 -11.98
C LYS A 259 -2.18 -3.30 -13.37
N ASN A 260 -1.19 -4.01 -13.90
CA ASN A 260 -1.32 -4.70 -15.18
C ASN A 260 -2.15 -5.97 -15.06
N VAL A 261 -1.96 -6.75 -13.98
CA VAL A 261 -2.81 -7.90 -13.65
C VAL A 261 -4.27 -7.44 -13.55
N GLN A 262 -4.52 -6.34 -12.84
CA GLN A 262 -5.85 -5.70 -12.76
C GLN A 262 -6.48 -5.43 -14.13
N ARG A 263 -5.69 -4.87 -15.05
CA ARG A 263 -6.16 -4.46 -16.37
C ARG A 263 -6.35 -5.62 -17.34
N LEU A 264 -5.55 -6.67 -17.19
CA LEU A 264 -5.61 -7.86 -18.04
C LEU A 264 -6.59 -8.90 -17.52
N GLN A 265 -6.96 -8.81 -16.25
CA GLN A 265 -7.98 -9.66 -15.67
C GLN A 265 -9.31 -9.37 -16.35
N MET A 266 -9.92 -10.43 -16.84
CA MET A 266 -11.17 -10.36 -17.55
C MET A 266 -12.30 -10.26 -16.52
N ASP A 267 -13.29 -9.44 -16.84
CA ASP A 267 -14.44 -9.23 -15.97
C ASP A 267 -15.38 -10.45 -16.04
N GLN A 268 -15.53 -11.14 -14.92
CA GLN A 268 -16.27 -12.41 -14.83
C GLN A 268 -17.75 -12.22 -15.16
N GLU A 269 -18.38 -11.14 -14.66
CA GLU A 269 -19.80 -10.85 -14.93
C GLU A 269 -20.06 -10.68 -16.43
N LYS A 270 -19.06 -10.20 -17.18
CA LYS A 270 -19.12 -10.02 -18.62
C LYS A 270 -18.89 -11.31 -19.38
N MET A 271 -18.01 -12.18 -18.90
CA MET A 271 -17.83 -13.52 -19.45
C MET A 271 -19.12 -14.35 -19.34
N ASP A 272 -19.87 -14.19 -18.25
CA ASP A 272 -21.14 -14.87 -18.00
C ASP A 272 -22.34 -14.22 -18.72
N SER A 273 -22.13 -13.11 -19.44
CA SER A 273 -23.20 -12.42 -20.14
C SER A 273 -23.70 -13.23 -21.34
N ALA A 274 -25.01 -13.18 -21.61
CA ALA A 274 -25.63 -13.91 -22.72
C ALA A 274 -25.13 -13.49 -24.12
N ASP A 275 -24.45 -12.34 -24.21
CA ASP A 275 -23.84 -11.85 -25.45
C ASP A 275 -22.48 -12.50 -25.75
N ILE A 276 -21.84 -13.13 -24.77
CA ILE A 276 -20.61 -13.93 -24.94
C ILE A 276 -20.97 -15.41 -24.87
N ILE A 277 -20.56 -16.16 -25.88
CA ILE A 277 -20.75 -17.62 -25.92
C ILE A 277 -19.37 -18.25 -25.86
N SER A 278 -19.09 -19.04 -24.82
CA SER A 278 -17.74 -19.57 -24.52
C SER A 278 -17.14 -20.39 -25.67
N PHE A 279 -17.95 -20.99 -26.53
CA PHE A 279 -17.51 -21.76 -27.70
C PHE A 279 -17.17 -20.91 -28.93
N PHE A 280 -17.71 -19.69 -29.03
CA PHE A 280 -17.53 -18.85 -30.20
C PHE A 280 -16.33 -17.92 -30.05
N GLU A 281 -15.73 -17.51 -31.16
CA GLU A 281 -14.68 -16.50 -31.19
C GLU A 281 -15.27 -15.09 -31.04
N THR A 282 -15.93 -14.86 -29.89
CA THR A 282 -16.54 -13.59 -29.51
C THR A 282 -15.64 -12.83 -28.53
N SER A 283 -15.59 -11.51 -28.71
CA SER A 283 -14.93 -10.59 -27.79
C SER A 283 -15.82 -9.39 -27.51
N MET A 284 -15.69 -8.85 -26.31
CA MET A 284 -16.40 -7.68 -25.82
C MET A 284 -15.40 -6.70 -25.20
N MET A 285 -15.50 -5.44 -25.60
CA MET A 285 -14.64 -4.37 -25.09
C MET A 285 -15.50 -3.26 -24.52
N GLU A 286 -15.13 -2.79 -23.35
CA GLU A 286 -15.74 -1.63 -22.73
C GLU A 286 -14.71 -0.53 -22.53
N ILE A 287 -15.02 0.65 -23.05
CA ILE A 287 -14.18 1.82 -22.90
C ILE A 287 -15.03 2.95 -22.32
N GLU A 288 -14.57 3.57 -21.25
CA GLU A 288 -15.19 4.77 -20.72
C GLU A 288 -14.19 5.94 -20.75
N ILE A 289 -14.63 7.06 -21.33
CA ILE A 289 -13.91 8.32 -21.28
C ILE A 289 -14.73 9.38 -20.55
N LEU A 290 -14.07 10.08 -19.64
CA LEU A 290 -14.63 11.22 -18.91
C LEU A 290 -13.93 12.49 -19.39
N CYS A 291 -14.72 13.41 -19.95
CA CYS A 291 -14.23 14.67 -20.49
C CYS A 291 -14.76 15.81 -19.64
N HIS A 292 -13.92 16.74 -19.20
CA HIS A 292 -14.38 17.90 -18.44
C HIS A 292 -13.73 19.20 -18.91
N LYS A 293 -14.50 20.30 -18.82
CA LYS A 293 -13.99 21.64 -19.15
C LYS A 293 -13.84 22.46 -17.86
N PRO A 294 -12.68 23.09 -17.61
CA PRO A 294 -12.52 23.94 -16.44
C PRO A 294 -13.46 25.15 -16.56
N ALA A 295 -14.26 25.37 -15.51
CA ALA A 295 -15.18 26.50 -15.44
C ALA A 295 -14.79 27.42 -14.27
N LYS A 296 -14.95 28.74 -14.47
CA LYS A 296 -14.58 29.75 -13.46
C LYS A 296 -15.39 29.63 -12.15
N ASN A 297 -16.57 29.03 -12.20
CA ASN A 297 -17.51 28.96 -11.07
C ASN A 297 -17.39 27.65 -10.25
N GLY A 298 -16.31 26.89 -10.42
CA GLY A 298 -16.04 25.68 -9.63
C GLY A 298 -16.82 24.41 -10.03
N ILE A 299 -17.93 24.54 -10.77
CA ILE A 299 -18.68 23.42 -11.38
C ILE A 299 -18.31 23.30 -12.85
N HIS A 300 -17.73 22.17 -13.22
CA HIS A 300 -17.26 21.89 -14.57
C HIS A 300 -18.35 21.13 -15.35
N PRO A 301 -18.63 21.47 -16.62
CA PRO A 301 -19.40 20.59 -17.49
C PRO A 301 -18.57 19.33 -17.78
N VAL A 302 -19.20 18.18 -17.61
CA VAL A 302 -18.59 16.86 -17.75
C VAL A 302 -19.42 16.02 -18.72
N VAL A 303 -18.73 15.32 -19.61
CA VAL A 303 -19.33 14.36 -20.54
C VAL A 303 -18.66 13.01 -20.30
N SER A 304 -19.44 12.01 -19.92
CA SER A 304 -18.99 10.60 -19.88
C SER A 304 -19.50 9.91 -21.13
N ILE A 305 -18.59 9.23 -21.84
CA ILE A 305 -18.92 8.43 -23.02
C ILE A 305 -18.48 7.02 -22.75
N HIS A 306 -19.45 6.12 -22.81
CA HIS A 306 -19.28 4.70 -22.60
C HIS A 306 -19.48 3.97 -23.93
N TYR A 307 -18.46 3.22 -24.33
CA TYR A 307 -18.44 2.38 -25.52
C TYR A 307 -18.56 0.93 -25.06
N LEU A 308 -19.52 0.22 -25.63
CA LEU A 308 -19.61 -1.23 -25.54
C LEU A 308 -19.47 -1.78 -26.96
N PHE A 309 -18.33 -2.40 -27.24
CA PHE A 309 -18.06 -3.04 -28.51
C PHE A 309 -18.17 -4.55 -28.35
N ARG A 310 -18.85 -5.20 -29.28
CA ARG A 310 -18.88 -6.67 -29.36
C ARG A 310 -18.54 -7.12 -30.75
N THR A 311 -17.84 -8.25 -30.83
CA THR A 311 -17.60 -8.98 -32.07
C THR A 311 -18.47 -10.22 -32.11
N ARG A 312 -19.06 -10.49 -33.26
CA ARG A 312 -19.72 -11.77 -33.55
C ARG A 312 -18.97 -12.44 -34.69
N PRO A 313 -18.50 -13.69 -34.54
CA PRO A 313 -17.89 -14.40 -35.64
C PRO A 313 -18.97 -14.72 -36.68
N GLU A 314 -18.69 -14.40 -37.93
CA GLU A 314 -19.47 -14.85 -39.08
C GLU A 314 -18.56 -15.70 -39.96
N MET A 315 -18.96 -16.94 -40.19
CA MET A 315 -18.22 -17.84 -41.07
C MET A 315 -18.55 -17.49 -42.52
N ASN A 316 -17.65 -16.78 -43.18
CA ASN A 316 -17.74 -16.58 -44.62
C ASN A 316 -17.10 -17.78 -45.33
N TYR A 317 -17.93 -18.68 -45.84
CA TYR A 317 -17.49 -19.78 -46.71
C TYR A 317 -17.23 -19.24 -48.12
N GLN A 318 -16.07 -18.60 -48.34
CA GLN A 318 -15.58 -18.41 -49.70
C GLN A 318 -14.87 -19.69 -50.17
N GLN A 319 -15.26 -20.19 -51.35
CA GLN A 319 -14.63 -21.35 -51.98
C GLN A 319 -13.14 -21.06 -52.26
N GLU A 320 -12.31 -22.06 -51.95
CA GLU A 320 -10.88 -22.24 -52.26
C GLU A 320 -9.82 -21.68 -51.28
N GLY A 321 -9.27 -22.60 -50.48
CA GLY A 321 -7.82 -22.84 -50.45
C GLY A 321 -6.95 -22.09 -49.43
N TYR A 322 -7.45 -21.03 -48.77
CA TYR A 322 -6.66 -20.32 -47.76
C TYR A 322 -7.35 -20.39 -46.40
N GLN A 323 -6.68 -21.01 -45.43
CA GLN A 323 -7.03 -21.04 -44.02
C GLN A 323 -7.23 -19.59 -43.53
N ARG A 324 -8.49 -19.15 -43.37
CA ARG A 324 -8.83 -17.83 -42.84
C ARG A 324 -9.74 -17.98 -41.64
N GLY A 325 -9.37 -17.31 -40.56
CA GLY A 325 -10.18 -17.19 -39.34
C GLY A 325 -11.51 -16.47 -39.58
N PRO A 326 -12.43 -16.51 -38.61
CA PRO A 326 -13.74 -15.90 -38.75
C PRO A 326 -13.65 -14.39 -39.06
N ILE A 327 -14.51 -13.91 -39.95
CA ILE A 327 -14.70 -12.47 -40.14
C ILE A 327 -15.59 -12.00 -39.00
N HIS A 328 -15.16 -10.98 -38.26
CA HIS A 328 -15.91 -10.46 -37.13
C HIS A 328 -16.86 -9.34 -37.59
N VAL A 329 -18.16 -9.50 -37.33
CA VAL A 329 -19.11 -8.39 -37.37
C VAL A 329 -19.00 -7.62 -36.06
N GLY A 330 -18.66 -6.34 -36.17
CA GLY A 330 -18.55 -5.44 -35.03
C GLY A 330 -19.87 -4.72 -34.78
N ARG A 331 -20.33 -4.73 -33.53
CA ARG A 331 -21.39 -3.83 -33.05
C ARG A 331 -20.84 -2.92 -31.98
N VAL A 332 -20.94 -1.62 -32.21
CA VAL A 332 -20.56 -0.56 -31.27
C VAL A 332 -21.83 0.07 -30.71
N GLN A 333 -21.97 0.03 -29.39
CA GLN A 333 -22.96 0.81 -28.65
C GLN A 333 -22.24 1.96 -27.96
N MET A 334 -22.70 3.20 -28.19
CA MET A 334 -22.19 4.38 -27.52
C MET A 334 -23.29 4.99 -26.65
N ASN A 335 -23.00 5.17 -25.37
CA ASN A 335 -23.85 5.87 -24.42
C ASN A 335 -23.17 7.19 -24.02
N PHE A 336 -23.82 8.31 -24.34
CA PHE A 336 -23.38 9.64 -23.96
C PHE A 336 -24.17 10.11 -22.74
N ARG A 337 -23.48 10.52 -21.68
CA ARG A 337 -24.06 11.05 -20.44
C ARG A 337 -23.48 12.43 -20.12
N SER A 338 -24.35 13.37 -19.77
CA SER A 338 -23.95 14.73 -19.36
C SER A 338 -24.08 14.90 -17.85
N TYR A 339 -23.06 15.54 -17.28
CA TYR A 339 -22.93 15.83 -15.87
C TYR A 339 -22.40 17.25 -15.66
N GLY A 340 -22.55 17.73 -14.43
CA GLY A 340 -22.05 19.02 -13.98
C GLY A 340 -21.49 18.81 -12.59
N TRP A 341 -20.18 18.56 -12.53
CA TRP A 341 -19.51 18.10 -11.32
C TRP A 341 -18.45 19.09 -10.87
N THR A 342 -18.21 19.12 -9.56
CA THR A 342 -17.06 19.79 -8.98
C THR A 342 -15.78 18.97 -9.19
N LYS A 343 -14.61 19.60 -9.04
CA LYS A 343 -13.31 18.90 -9.10
C LYS A 343 -13.23 17.74 -8.09
N GLU A 344 -13.80 17.92 -6.90
CA GLU A 344 -13.82 16.88 -5.85
C GLU A 344 -14.73 15.71 -6.28
N GLN A 345 -15.89 15.97 -6.88
CA GLN A 345 -16.77 14.92 -7.41
C GLN A 345 -16.11 14.14 -8.55
N ILE A 346 -15.38 14.80 -9.46
CA ILE A 346 -14.62 14.12 -10.52
C ILE A 346 -13.58 13.16 -9.91
N GLN A 347 -12.86 13.60 -8.87
CA GLN A 347 -11.89 12.75 -8.17
C GLN A 347 -12.55 11.60 -7.42
N ASN A 348 -13.70 11.85 -6.78
CA ASN A 348 -14.48 10.80 -6.11
C ASN A 348 -14.98 9.74 -7.11
N TYR A 349 -15.42 10.16 -8.30
CA TYR A 349 -15.84 9.24 -9.36
C TYR A 349 -14.68 8.36 -9.83
N GLN A 350 -13.50 8.94 -10.04
CA GLN A 350 -12.28 8.18 -10.38
C GLN A 350 -11.87 7.20 -9.28
N ALA A 351 -11.94 7.64 -8.02
CA ALA A 351 -11.62 6.81 -6.86
C ALA A 351 -12.60 5.64 -6.72
N MET A 352 -13.89 5.88 -6.93
CA MET A 352 -14.94 4.86 -6.92
C MET A 352 -14.68 3.78 -7.96
N LYS A 353 -14.41 4.18 -9.21
CA LYS A 353 -14.10 3.24 -10.30
C LYS A 353 -12.81 2.45 -10.05
N THR A 354 -11.80 3.12 -9.52
CA THR A 354 -10.56 2.45 -9.11
C THR A 354 -10.80 1.45 -7.96
N GLU A 355 -11.67 1.77 -7.00
CA GLU A 355 -12.01 0.87 -5.89
C GLU A 355 -12.83 -0.35 -6.36
N GLU A 356 -13.76 -0.17 -7.30
CA GLU A 356 -14.48 -1.27 -7.96
C GLU A 356 -13.48 -2.27 -8.58
N ASP A 357 -12.53 -1.76 -9.37
CA ASP A 357 -11.48 -2.57 -9.97
C ASP A 357 -10.57 -3.26 -8.91
N PHE A 358 -10.42 -2.67 -7.72
CA PHE A 358 -9.62 -3.26 -6.62
C PHE A 358 -10.39 -4.31 -5.82
N LYS A 359 -11.71 -4.14 -5.62
CA LYS A 359 -12.55 -5.15 -4.96
C LYS A 359 -12.60 -6.44 -5.79
N LEU A 360 -12.67 -6.32 -7.11
CA LEU A 360 -12.63 -7.47 -8.04
C LEU A 360 -11.33 -8.27 -7.94
N LEU A 361 -10.24 -7.62 -7.54
CA LEU A 361 -8.96 -8.30 -7.46
C LEU A 361 -8.87 -9.26 -6.28
N GLY A 362 -9.38 -8.96 -5.08
CA GLY A 362 -9.11 -9.77 -3.88
C GLY A 362 -7.61 -9.99 -3.57
N VAL A 363 -6.70 -9.54 -4.44
CA VAL A 363 -5.25 -9.71 -4.42
C VAL A 363 -4.66 -8.47 -3.79
N VAL A 364 -4.94 -8.33 -2.52
CA VAL A 364 -3.93 -7.78 -1.64
C VAL A 364 -3.75 -8.81 -0.55
N ASP A 365 -2.52 -9.28 -0.45
CA ASP A 365 -2.05 -10.14 0.60
C ASP A 365 -2.24 -9.41 1.94
N THR A 366 -3.44 -9.54 2.50
CA THR A 366 -3.85 -9.00 3.81
C THR A 366 -2.85 -9.42 4.88
N SER A 367 -2.16 -10.54 4.65
CA SER A 367 -1.06 -11.06 5.46
C SER A 367 0.16 -10.14 5.49
N VAL A 368 0.62 -9.59 4.35
CA VAL A 368 1.78 -8.69 4.28
C VAL A 368 1.45 -7.35 4.91
N GLN A 369 0.25 -6.83 4.66
CA GLN A 369 -0.21 -5.59 5.27
C GLN A 369 -0.36 -5.73 6.79
N ALA A 370 -0.95 -6.82 7.27
CA ALA A 370 -1.09 -7.10 8.70
C ALA A 370 0.27 -7.29 9.39
N ALA A 371 1.22 -7.97 8.74
CA ALA A 371 2.56 -8.16 9.26
C ALA A 371 3.32 -6.83 9.42
N LEU A 372 3.18 -5.92 8.46
CA LEU A 372 3.79 -4.60 8.52
C LEU A 372 3.11 -3.66 9.52
N ASP A 373 1.79 -3.70 9.63
CA ASP A 373 1.05 -2.91 10.63
C ASP A 373 1.38 -3.38 12.07
N ALA A 374 1.60 -4.68 12.29
CA ALA A 374 1.99 -5.24 13.59
C ALA A 374 3.39 -4.79 14.06
N LEU A 375 4.33 -4.59 13.12
CA LEU A 375 5.69 -4.07 13.40
C LEU A 375 5.76 -2.55 13.50
N GLY A 376 4.70 -1.85 13.12
CA GLY A 376 4.76 -0.47 12.66
C GLY A 376 5.24 0.56 13.70
N ASP A 377 5.07 0.33 15.00
CA ASP A 377 5.50 1.32 16.00
C ASP A 377 7.00 1.15 16.36
N GLU A 378 7.44 -0.08 16.63
CA GLU A 378 8.81 -0.36 17.10
C GLU A 378 9.84 -0.35 15.96
N LEU A 379 9.50 -0.88 14.78
CA LEU A 379 10.35 -0.80 13.60
C LEU A 379 10.68 0.66 13.26
N MET A 380 9.68 1.53 13.37
CA MET A 380 9.81 2.93 13.01
C MET A 380 10.71 3.69 13.98
N ASP A 381 10.65 3.38 15.27
CA ASP A 381 11.56 3.94 16.26
C ASP A 381 13.02 3.58 15.94
N TYR A 382 13.30 2.33 15.56
CA TYR A 382 14.65 1.92 15.17
C TYR A 382 15.12 2.52 13.83
N LEU A 383 14.23 2.68 12.84
CA LEU A 383 14.56 3.34 11.57
C LEU A 383 14.90 4.82 11.76
N ILE A 384 14.20 5.52 12.66
CA ILE A 384 14.50 6.90 13.03
C ILE A 384 15.89 6.99 13.69
N GLN A 385 16.20 6.07 14.59
CA GLN A 385 17.51 5.99 15.25
C GLN A 385 18.64 5.65 14.26
N ALA A 386 18.37 4.88 13.21
CA ALA A 386 19.31 4.56 12.13
C ALA A 386 19.62 5.73 11.17
N GLY A 387 19.20 6.95 11.51
CA GLY A 387 19.57 8.17 10.80
C GLY A 387 18.77 8.42 9.53
N ASP A 388 17.53 7.94 9.45
CA ASP A 388 16.66 8.26 8.32
C ASP A 388 16.12 9.70 8.44
N GLN A 389 16.78 10.65 7.76
CA GLN A 389 16.33 12.05 7.69
C GLN A 389 15.08 12.25 6.84
N SER A 390 14.59 11.23 6.12
CA SER A 390 13.30 11.29 5.44
C SER A 390 12.11 11.41 6.40
N VAL A 391 12.31 11.09 7.70
CA VAL A 391 11.31 11.25 8.77
C VAL A 391 11.25 12.68 9.33
N LYS A 392 12.33 13.48 9.20
CA LYS A 392 12.43 14.82 9.82
C LYS A 392 11.84 15.96 8.98
N LYS A 393 11.40 15.72 7.75
CA LYS A 393 11.05 16.79 6.80
C LYS A 393 9.53 17.00 6.68
N LYS A 394 8.85 17.33 7.79
CA LYS A 394 7.56 18.06 7.80
C LYS A 394 7.13 18.54 9.21
N THR A 395 7.96 19.37 9.85
CA THR A 395 7.51 20.12 11.04
C THR A 395 8.06 21.55 10.99
N LYS A 396 7.35 22.45 10.31
CA LYS A 396 7.51 23.90 10.46
C LYS A 396 6.15 24.61 10.40
N SER A 397 5.56 24.79 11.58
CA SER A 397 4.72 25.89 12.10
C SER A 397 4.04 25.31 13.35
N THR A 398 4.16 25.81 14.58
CA THR A 398 4.13 27.20 15.07
C THR A 398 4.71 27.23 16.50
N LYS A 399 5.10 28.40 17.01
CA LYS A 399 5.94 28.61 18.21
C LYS A 399 5.24 28.42 19.60
N SER A 400 5.95 27.70 20.50
CA SER A 400 6.16 27.84 21.98
C SER A 400 5.00 27.65 23.01
N PRO A 401 5.26 27.32 24.32
CA PRO A 401 6.47 26.85 25.02
C PRO A 401 6.33 25.60 25.95
N ALA A 402 7.47 24.93 26.21
CA ALA A 402 7.94 24.14 27.37
C ALA A 402 7.08 23.08 28.15
N LEU A 403 7.74 21.92 28.34
CA LEU A 403 7.60 20.85 29.38
C LEU A 403 6.57 19.70 29.21
N SER A 404 7.03 18.57 28.65
CA SER A 404 7.12 17.22 29.29
C SER A 404 7.56 16.16 28.25
N PRO A 405 8.41 15.16 28.61
CA PRO A 405 8.92 14.18 27.66
C PRO A 405 8.00 12.94 27.60
N LYS A 406 6.76 13.11 27.16
CA LYS A 406 5.87 12.00 26.80
C LYS A 406 4.90 12.46 25.71
N GLN A 407 5.32 12.34 24.46
CA GLN A 407 4.51 12.18 23.24
C GLN A 407 5.39 12.51 22.04
N VAL A 408 6.02 11.48 21.47
CA VAL A 408 6.67 11.59 20.16
C VAL A 408 5.55 11.62 19.10
N PRO A 409 5.57 12.54 18.11
CA PRO A 409 4.47 12.71 17.17
C PRO A 409 4.47 11.55 16.17
N LYS A 410 3.53 10.63 16.36
CA LYS A 410 3.12 9.62 15.38
C LYS A 410 2.58 10.31 14.12
N VAL A 411 2.53 9.59 13.00
CA VAL A 411 1.91 9.99 11.71
C VAL A 411 2.85 10.63 10.69
N THR A 412 3.66 9.83 9.95
CA THR A 412 3.87 10.13 8.51
C THR A 412 4.23 8.92 7.62
N ILE A 413 4.82 7.82 8.12
CA ILE A 413 5.36 6.75 7.23
C ILE A 413 4.45 5.51 7.12
N MET A 414 3.67 5.21 8.14
CA MET A 414 2.53 4.28 8.02
C MET A 414 1.55 4.75 6.92
N ASN A 415 1.56 6.05 6.58
CA ASN A 415 0.81 6.58 5.45
C ASN A 415 1.40 6.23 4.08
N SER A 416 2.67 5.84 3.94
CA SER A 416 3.20 5.41 2.63
C SER A 416 2.78 3.97 2.29
N PHE A 417 2.80 3.05 3.25
CA PHE A 417 2.21 1.72 3.09
C PHE A 417 0.69 1.75 3.09
N LYS A 418 0.05 2.55 3.96
CA LYS A 418 -1.39 2.81 3.85
C LYS A 418 -1.75 3.62 2.60
N GLN A 419 -0.88 4.39 1.95
CA GLN A 419 -1.17 4.98 0.63
C GLN A 419 -1.04 3.96 -0.50
N ILE A 420 -0.26 2.90 -0.29
CA ILE A 420 -0.17 1.77 -1.21
C ILE A 420 -1.46 0.93 -1.13
N PHE A 421 -2.09 0.84 0.05
CA PHE A 421 -3.29 0.01 0.29
C PHE A 421 -4.60 0.76 0.61
N LYS A 422 -4.58 2.09 0.70
CA LYS A 422 -5.82 2.89 0.81
C LYS A 422 -6.44 2.96 -0.57
N SER A 423 -7.51 2.19 -0.74
CA SER A 423 -8.72 2.69 -1.39
C SER A 423 -8.94 4.13 -0.90
N ASN A 424 -8.98 5.07 -1.85
CA ASN A 424 -9.25 6.48 -1.61
C ASN A 424 -10.61 6.63 -0.93
N LYS A 425 -10.63 6.60 0.41
CA LYS A 425 -11.85 6.94 1.16
C LYS A 425 -12.28 8.35 0.77
N PRO A 426 -13.55 8.56 0.38
CA PRO A 426 -14.03 9.87 -0.05
C PRO A 426 -13.92 10.87 1.09
N ALA A 427 -13.44 12.07 0.77
CA ALA A 427 -13.46 13.20 1.70
C ALA A 427 -14.90 13.72 1.80
N LYS A 428 -15.72 13.14 2.70
CA LYS A 428 -16.97 13.76 3.14
C LYS A 428 -16.62 14.97 4.00
N LYS A 429 -16.67 16.19 3.44
CA LYS A 429 -16.81 17.39 4.27
C LYS A 429 -18.24 17.44 4.79
N GLU A 430 -18.37 17.47 6.11
CA GLU A 430 -19.60 17.90 6.78
C GLU A 430 -20.02 19.27 6.20
N GLY A 431 -21.26 19.35 5.73
CA GLY A 431 -21.77 20.50 5.00
C GLY A 431 -21.72 21.78 5.83
N LYS A 432 -20.83 22.71 5.47
CA LYS A 432 -21.02 24.12 5.84
C LYS A 432 -22.29 24.61 5.15
N LYS A 433 -23.28 25.06 5.93
CA LYS A 433 -24.50 25.71 5.41
C LYS A 433 -24.08 26.85 4.48
N LEU A 434 -24.32 26.69 3.17
CA LEU A 434 -24.09 27.75 2.17
C LEU A 434 -25.06 28.91 2.41
N THR A 435 -24.57 30.14 2.28
CA THR A 435 -25.41 31.35 2.28
C THR A 435 -26.33 31.36 1.05
N SER A 436 -27.52 31.97 1.10
CA SER A 436 -28.50 31.88 -0.01
C SER A 436 -27.97 32.43 -1.34
N GLU A 437 -27.09 33.44 -1.31
CA GLU A 437 -26.41 33.97 -2.50
C GLU A 437 -25.41 32.98 -3.10
N GLN A 438 -24.66 32.25 -2.26
CA GLN A 438 -23.72 31.22 -2.71
C GLN A 438 -24.47 30.01 -3.29
N ALA A 439 -25.61 29.66 -2.71
CA ALA A 439 -26.49 28.61 -3.22
C ALA A 439 -27.07 28.98 -4.60
N TRP A 440 -27.51 30.23 -4.78
CA TRP A 440 -28.03 30.71 -6.06
C TRP A 440 -26.96 30.77 -7.16
N GLN A 441 -25.76 31.26 -6.85
CA GLN A 441 -24.63 31.25 -7.79
C GLN A 441 -24.20 29.83 -8.17
N LEU A 442 -24.25 28.89 -7.23
CA LEU A 442 -23.93 27.48 -7.45
C LEU A 442 -24.99 26.78 -8.30
N GLU A 443 -26.27 27.11 -8.09
CA GLU A 443 -27.38 26.62 -8.92
C GLU A 443 -27.30 27.18 -10.35
N GLY A 444 -27.00 28.48 -10.50
CA GLY A 444 -26.76 29.11 -11.80
C GLY A 444 -25.56 28.49 -12.54
N ALA A 445 -24.47 28.22 -11.84
CA ALA A 445 -23.30 27.53 -12.39
C ALA A 445 -23.63 26.08 -12.80
N ARG A 446 -24.46 25.37 -12.02
CA ARG A 446 -24.92 24.02 -12.33
C ARG A 446 -25.78 23.99 -13.61
N LYS A 447 -26.74 24.91 -13.75
CA LYS A 447 -27.57 25.06 -14.96
C LYS A 447 -26.74 25.44 -16.19
N ALA A 448 -25.72 26.30 -16.03
CA ALA A 448 -24.81 26.65 -17.12
C ALA A 448 -23.94 25.47 -17.57
N ALA A 449 -23.42 24.68 -16.62
CA ALA A 449 -22.66 23.47 -16.90
C ALA A 449 -23.53 22.41 -17.58
N GLU A 450 -24.76 22.20 -17.08
CA GLU A 450 -25.75 21.30 -17.67
C GLU A 450 -26.07 21.67 -19.12
N LYS A 451 -26.38 22.94 -19.40
CA LYS A 451 -26.68 23.42 -20.75
C LYS A 451 -25.51 23.20 -21.70
N THR A 452 -24.29 23.48 -21.24
CA THR A 452 -23.07 23.30 -22.03
C THR A 452 -22.79 21.83 -22.33
N ALA A 453 -22.90 20.95 -21.33
CA ALA A 453 -22.68 19.51 -21.49
C ALA A 453 -23.76 18.89 -22.38
N THR A 454 -25.02 19.27 -22.20
CA THR A 454 -26.16 18.79 -23.00
C THR A 454 -26.04 19.22 -24.46
N ALA A 455 -25.68 20.49 -24.71
CA ALA A 455 -25.44 20.99 -26.07
C ALA A 455 -24.25 20.27 -26.73
N SER A 456 -23.18 20.03 -25.99
CA SER A 456 -22.01 19.27 -26.46
C SER A 456 -22.42 17.87 -26.91
N ILE A 457 -23.14 17.12 -26.07
CA ILE A 457 -23.63 15.78 -26.43
C ILE A 457 -24.60 15.83 -27.60
N GLY A 458 -25.46 16.87 -27.66
CA GLY A 458 -26.38 17.09 -28.75
C GLY A 458 -25.69 17.18 -30.11
N THR A 459 -24.72 18.08 -30.21
CA THR A 459 -23.92 18.30 -31.43
C THR A 459 -23.10 17.07 -31.82
N ILE A 460 -22.45 16.40 -30.86
CA ILE A 460 -21.69 15.17 -31.11
C ILE A 460 -22.61 14.10 -31.70
N TYR A 461 -23.77 13.88 -31.10
CA TYR A 461 -24.73 12.87 -31.53
C TYR A 461 -25.21 13.09 -32.96
N GLU A 462 -25.57 14.34 -33.30
CA GLU A 462 -26.08 14.68 -34.64
C GLU A 462 -24.97 14.62 -35.70
N HIS A 463 -23.79 15.15 -35.40
CA HIS A 463 -22.67 15.14 -36.34
C HIS A 463 -22.14 13.72 -36.54
N PHE A 464 -22.10 12.89 -35.49
CA PHE A 464 -21.73 11.49 -35.60
C PHE A 464 -22.70 10.76 -36.53
N LYS A 465 -24.01 10.95 -36.33
CA LYS A 465 -25.04 10.35 -37.19
C LYS A 465 -24.89 10.76 -38.65
N LYS A 466 -24.70 12.06 -38.91
CA LYS A 466 -24.52 12.59 -40.27
C LYS A 466 -23.25 12.02 -40.93
N HIS A 467 -22.15 11.93 -40.19
CA HIS A 467 -20.88 11.43 -40.72
C HIS A 467 -20.95 9.94 -41.10
N HIS A 468 -21.69 9.13 -40.32
CA HIS A 468 -21.81 7.69 -40.55
C HIS A 468 -23.07 7.30 -41.34
N GLY A 469 -23.74 8.26 -42.00
CA GLY A 469 -24.93 7.99 -42.82
C GLY A 469 -26.13 7.43 -42.05
N LEU A 470 -26.16 7.58 -40.72
CA LEU A 470 -27.27 7.12 -39.88
C LEU A 470 -28.46 8.07 -40.04
N MET A 471 -29.68 7.53 -40.04
CA MET A 471 -30.89 8.35 -40.14
C MET A 471 -30.89 9.44 -39.06
N SER A 472 -30.84 10.69 -39.51
CA SER A 472 -31.02 11.89 -38.69
C SER A 472 -32.49 12.28 -38.81
N TRP A 473 -33.22 12.16 -37.70
CA TRP A 473 -34.57 12.69 -37.53
C TRP A 473 -34.50 13.85 -36.56
#